data_AF-A0A419R2F4-F1
#
_entry.id   AF-A0A419R2F4-F1
#
_cell.length_a   1.000
_cell.length_b   1.000
_cell.length_c   1.000
_cell.angle_alpha   90.00
_cell.angle_beta   90.00
_cell.angle_gamma   90.00
#
_symmetry.space_group_name_H-M   'P 1'
#
loop_
_entity.id
_entity.type
_entity.pdbx_description
1 polymer ?
#
loop_
_entity_poly.entity_id
_entity_poly.type
_entity_poly.pdbx_seq_one_letter_code
_entity_poly.pdbx_strand_id
1 'polypeptide(L)'
;MTVDEISTVDVPAQKGATAVLLKNGATPIRKNAAEVAAGTAEPLYKAAEYGDAMMARAGEIAVEKGCTPGQALLDHSGTDSVLIELACAERSAEIAFRKVRTDAVYDSSPQWS
;
A
#
# COMPACT_ATOMS: atom_id res chain seq x y z
N MET A 1 31.16 14.58 27.97
CA MET A 1 30.19 13.46 27.93
C MET A 1 29.79 13.28 26.48
N THR A 2 30.44 12.36 25.79
CA THR A 2 30.20 12.03 24.38
C THR A 2 29.02 11.06 24.30
N VAL A 3 28.01 11.47 23.54
CA VAL A 3 26.74 10.78 23.36
C VAL A 3 26.92 9.71 22.29
N ASP A 4 27.58 8.59 22.61
CA ASP A 4 27.83 7.48 21.67
C ASP A 4 27.55 6.10 22.30
N GLU A 5 26.48 6.01 23.10
CA GLU A 5 25.94 4.73 23.56
C GLU A 5 24.46 4.66 23.22
N ILE A 6 24.12 4.67 21.92
CA ILE A 6 22.86 4.05 21.49
C ILE A 6 23.12 2.54 21.55
N SER A 7 22.65 1.96 22.65
CA SER A 7 22.80 0.56 23.02
C SER A 7 22.44 -0.36 21.85
N THR A 8 23.25 -1.39 21.63
CA THR A 8 23.00 -2.49 20.66
C THR A 8 21.65 -3.19 20.87
N VAL A 9 20.98 -2.95 22.00
CA VAL A 9 19.63 -3.44 22.32
C VAL A 9 18.52 -2.54 21.74
N ASP A 10 18.80 -1.26 21.45
CA ASP A 10 17.82 -0.33 20.90
C ASP A 10 17.57 -0.54 19.40
N VAL A 11 18.57 -1.04 18.67
CA VAL A 11 18.45 -1.28 17.22
C VAL A 11 17.44 -2.41 16.89
N PRO A 12 17.45 -3.58 17.57
CA PRO A 12 16.41 -4.60 17.40
C PRO A 12 15.03 -4.11 17.86
N ALA A 13 14.95 -3.34 18.94
CA ALA A 13 13.69 -2.81 19.46
C ALA A 13 13.05 -1.79 18.50
N GLN A 14 13.84 -0.89 17.90
CA GLN A 14 13.37 0.02 16.86
C GLN A 14 12.94 -0.72 15.58
N LYS A 15 13.69 -1.73 15.15
CA LYS A 15 13.30 -2.58 14.00
C LYS A 15 11.99 -3.31 14.29
N GLY A 16 11.83 -3.87 15.49
CA GLY A 16 10.61 -4.54 15.93
C GLY A 16 9.41 -3.59 16.02
N ALA A 17 9.57 -2.42 16.63
CA ALA A 17 8.51 -1.41 16.74
C ALA A 17 8.07 -0.88 15.37
N THR A 18 9.02 -0.63 14.47
CA THR A 18 8.73 -0.20 13.09
C THR A 18 7.98 -1.29 12.33
N ALA A 19 8.39 -2.56 12.47
CA ALA A 19 7.68 -3.69 11.89
C ALA A 19 6.25 -3.85 12.43
N VAL A 20 6.03 -3.63 13.73
CA VAL A 20 4.69 -3.69 14.34
C VAL A 20 3.79 -2.54 13.88
N LEU A 21 4.33 -1.33 13.79
CA LEU A 21 3.59 -0.15 13.32
C LEU A 21 3.20 -0.28 11.83
N LEU A 22 4.12 -0.75 10.98
CA LEU A 22 3.84 -1.06 9.58
C LEU A 22 2.75 -2.15 9.45
N LYS A 23 2.80 -3.18 10.30
CA LYS A 23 1.86 -4.31 10.27
C LYS A 23 0.43 -3.92 10.69
N ASN A 24 0.28 -3.06 11.71
CA ASN A 24 -1.05 -2.66 12.18
C ASN A 24 -1.77 -1.69 11.23
N GLY A 25 -1.05 -0.71 10.66
CA GLY A 25 -1.64 0.23 9.68
C GLY A 25 -1.98 -0.43 8.34
N ALA A 26 -1.20 -1.42 7.92
CA ALA A 26 -1.41 -2.11 6.64
C ALA A 26 -2.53 -3.17 6.67
N THR A 27 -3.03 -3.57 7.84
CA THR A 27 -4.02 -4.66 7.93
C THR A 27 -5.39 -4.29 7.32
N PRO A 28 -5.99 -3.11 7.63
CA PRO A 28 -7.27 -2.72 7.03
C PRO A 28 -7.21 -2.51 5.52
N ILE A 29 -6.13 -1.87 5.04
CA ILE A 29 -5.96 -1.59 3.61
C ILE A 29 -5.70 -2.87 2.80
N ARG A 30 -4.96 -3.84 3.34
CA ARG A 30 -4.79 -5.17 2.72
C ARG A 30 -6.10 -5.94 2.66
N LYS A 31 -6.91 -5.88 3.74
CA LYS A 31 -8.24 -6.52 3.74
C LYS A 31 -9.13 -5.94 2.64
N ASN A 32 -9.25 -4.61 2.57
CA ASN A 32 -10.05 -3.99 1.53
C ASN A 32 -9.47 -4.26 0.12
N ALA A 33 -8.15 -4.29 -0.03
CA ALA A 33 -7.53 -4.66 -1.31
C ALA A 33 -7.89 -6.07 -1.76
N ALA A 34 -7.91 -7.04 -0.84
CA ALA A 34 -8.35 -8.41 -1.13
C ALA A 34 -9.83 -8.46 -1.53
N GLU A 35 -10.71 -7.72 -0.84
CA GLU A 35 -12.14 -7.63 -1.18
C GLU A 35 -12.36 -6.96 -2.55
N VAL A 36 -11.59 -5.91 -2.86
CA VAL A 36 -11.63 -5.25 -4.18
C VAL A 36 -11.14 -6.19 -5.27
N ALA A 37 -10.04 -6.91 -5.05
CA ALA A 37 -9.52 -7.88 -6.01
C ALA A 37 -10.47 -9.06 -6.24
N ALA A 38 -11.23 -9.46 -5.23
CA ALA A 38 -12.31 -10.44 -5.34
C ALA A 38 -13.58 -9.89 -6.00
N GLY A 39 -13.65 -8.58 -6.26
CA GLY A 39 -14.84 -7.91 -6.80
C GLY A 39 -16.01 -7.83 -5.81
N THR A 40 -15.75 -7.96 -4.52
CA THR A 40 -16.78 -7.95 -3.46
C THR A 40 -16.91 -6.60 -2.75
N ALA A 41 -15.97 -5.67 -2.97
CA ALA A 41 -16.02 -4.32 -2.43
C ALA A 41 -15.48 -3.27 -3.43
N GLU A 42 -15.89 -2.03 -3.22
CA GLU A 42 -15.28 -0.85 -3.86
C GLU A 42 -14.00 -0.43 -3.11
N PRO A 43 -13.05 0.24 -3.78
CA PRO A 43 -11.86 0.77 -3.14
C PRO A 43 -12.21 1.88 -2.16
N LEU A 44 -11.84 1.69 -0.89
CA LEU A 44 -12.13 2.65 0.19
C LEU A 44 -11.00 3.68 0.38
N TYR A 45 -9.81 3.39 -0.15
CA TYR A 45 -8.62 4.21 0.00
C TYR A 45 -8.21 4.82 -1.35
N LYS A 46 -7.38 5.86 -1.31
CA LYS A 46 -6.81 6.47 -2.52
C LYS A 46 -5.75 5.54 -3.12
N ALA A 47 -5.54 5.66 -4.43
CA ALA A 47 -4.48 4.93 -5.14
C ALA A 47 -3.12 5.06 -4.44
N ALA A 48 -2.74 6.27 -4.00
CA ALA A 48 -1.49 6.51 -3.28
C ALA A 48 -1.37 5.70 -1.98
N GLU A 49 -2.46 5.50 -1.24
CA GLU A 49 -2.46 4.75 0.02
C GLU A 49 -2.24 3.24 -0.24
N TYR A 50 -2.83 2.69 -1.32
CA TYR A 50 -2.53 1.32 -1.74
C TYR A 50 -1.08 1.19 -2.23
N GLY A 51 -0.56 2.20 -2.93
CA GLY A 51 0.86 2.26 -3.33
C GLY A 51 1.81 2.24 -2.14
N ASP A 52 1.53 3.02 -1.10
CA ASP A 52 2.30 3.01 0.15
C ASP A 52 2.23 1.65 0.85
N ALA A 53 1.05 1.02 0.89
CA ALA A 53 0.87 -0.32 1.44
C ALA A 53 1.61 -1.40 0.64
N MET A 54 1.71 -1.23 -0.69
CA MET A 54 2.48 -2.09 -1.58
C MET A 54 3.98 -1.98 -1.29
N MET A 55 4.48 -0.75 -1.11
CA MET A 55 5.86 -0.51 -0.69
C MET A 55 6.16 -1.08 0.70
N ALA A 56 5.21 -1.00 1.63
CA ALA A 56 5.34 -1.62 2.95
C ALA A 56 5.42 -3.15 2.84
N ARG A 57 4.58 -3.79 2.00
CA ARG A 57 4.63 -5.23 1.76
C ARG A 57 5.94 -5.65 1.07
N ALA A 58 6.40 -4.89 0.09
CA ALA A 58 7.71 -5.11 -0.53
C ALA A 58 8.86 -4.96 0.48
N GLY A 59 8.74 -4.04 1.44
CA GLY A 59 9.66 -3.90 2.57
C GLY A 59 9.71 -5.15 3.48
N GLU A 60 8.56 -5.76 3.77
CA GLU A 60 8.49 -7.03 4.52
C GLU A 60 9.22 -8.14 3.77
N ILE A 61 8.93 -8.32 2.47
CA ILE A 61 9.58 -9.32 1.61
C ILE A 61 11.09 -9.07 1.53
N ALA A 62 11.50 -7.80 1.40
CA ALA A 62 12.91 -7.42 1.36
C ALA A 62 13.65 -7.82 2.64
N VAL A 63 13.03 -7.66 3.81
CA VAL A 63 13.59 -8.12 5.09
C VAL A 63 13.68 -9.65 5.13
N GLU A 64 12.65 -10.35 4.65
CA GLU A 64 12.62 -11.82 4.62
C GLU A 64 13.66 -12.42 3.67
N LYS A 65 13.91 -11.76 2.53
CA LYS A 65 14.81 -12.25 1.45
C LYS A 65 16.21 -11.65 1.50
N GLY A 66 16.45 -10.65 2.35
CA GLY A 66 17.74 -9.96 2.44
C GLY A 66 18.06 -9.12 1.21
N CYS A 67 17.05 -8.50 0.58
CA CYS A 67 17.21 -7.64 -0.59
C CYS A 67 16.66 -6.22 -0.34
N THR A 68 16.60 -5.38 -1.38
CA THR A 68 16.00 -4.04 -1.27
C THR A 68 14.48 -4.10 -1.53
N PRO A 69 13.67 -3.18 -0.97
CA PRO A 69 12.22 -3.13 -1.25
C PRO A 69 11.90 -2.99 -2.74
N GLY A 70 12.69 -2.21 -3.50
CA GLY A 70 12.50 -2.09 -4.94
C GLY A 70 12.75 -3.39 -5.69
N GLN A 71 13.79 -4.14 -5.31
CA GLN A 71 14.06 -5.45 -5.89
C GLN A 71 12.99 -6.48 -5.50
N ALA A 72 12.57 -6.49 -4.23
CA ALA A 72 11.46 -7.33 -3.78
C ALA A 72 10.17 -7.06 -4.56
N LEU A 73 9.86 -5.80 -4.84
CA LEU A 73 8.69 -5.43 -5.64
C LEU A 73 8.80 -5.95 -7.08
N LEU A 74 9.96 -5.79 -7.73
CA LEU A 74 10.18 -6.30 -9.09
C LEU A 74 10.08 -7.82 -9.16
N ASP A 75 10.69 -8.52 -8.20
CA ASP A 75 10.77 -9.99 -8.21
C ASP A 75 9.43 -10.64 -7.78
N HIS A 76 8.61 -9.96 -6.99
CA HIS A 76 7.41 -10.54 -6.37
C HIS A 76 6.08 -9.89 -6.74
N SER A 77 6.06 -8.79 -7.50
CA SER A 77 4.81 -8.14 -7.94
C SER A 77 3.84 -9.05 -8.70
N GLY A 78 4.34 -10.08 -9.38
CA GLY A 78 3.53 -11.05 -10.11
C GLY A 78 3.27 -12.38 -9.38
N THR A 79 3.77 -12.55 -8.15
CA THR A 79 3.70 -13.84 -7.43
C THR A 79 3.22 -13.73 -5.98
N ASP A 80 3.46 -12.62 -5.30
CA ASP A 80 2.91 -12.38 -3.96
C ASP A 80 1.46 -11.90 -4.08
N SER A 81 0.52 -12.66 -3.51
CA SER A 81 -0.91 -12.37 -3.62
C SER A 81 -1.27 -11.01 -3.04
N VAL A 82 -0.63 -10.58 -1.95
CA VAL A 82 -0.89 -9.30 -1.31
C VAL A 82 -0.45 -8.14 -2.20
N LEU A 83 0.72 -8.23 -2.84
CA LEU A 83 1.15 -7.24 -3.83
C LEU A 83 0.18 -7.15 -5.01
N ILE A 84 -0.29 -8.29 -5.51
CA ILE A 84 -1.26 -8.36 -6.63
C ILE A 84 -2.59 -7.71 -6.23
N GLU A 85 -3.12 -8.05 -5.05
CA GLU A 85 -4.37 -7.50 -4.52
C GLU A 85 -4.27 -5.97 -4.34
N LEU A 86 -3.15 -5.49 -3.77
CA LEU A 86 -2.89 -4.06 -3.60
C LEU A 86 -2.80 -3.33 -4.94
N ALA A 87 -2.15 -3.91 -5.95
CA ALA A 87 -2.07 -3.33 -7.30
C ALA A 87 -3.44 -3.30 -8.00
N CYS A 88 -4.25 -4.33 -7.80
CA CYS A 88 -5.63 -4.35 -8.30
C CYS A 88 -6.46 -3.23 -7.65
N ALA A 89 -6.38 -3.09 -6.34
CA ALA A 89 -7.11 -2.08 -5.59
C ALA A 89 -6.66 -0.64 -5.91
N GLU A 90 -5.35 -0.42 -6.05
CA GLU A 90 -4.79 0.85 -6.52
C GLU A 90 -5.42 1.28 -7.84
N ARG A 91 -5.45 0.36 -8.81
CA ARG A 91 -5.99 0.63 -10.14
C ARG A 91 -7.49 0.89 -10.10
N SER A 92 -8.24 0.11 -9.33
CA SER A 92 -9.67 0.32 -9.11
C SER A 92 -9.93 1.70 -8.50
N ALA A 93 -9.13 2.13 -7.52
CA ALA A 93 -9.25 3.44 -6.90
C ALA A 93 -8.99 4.58 -7.89
N GLU A 94 -7.99 4.43 -8.76
CA GLU A 94 -7.71 5.42 -9.81
C GLU A 94 -8.87 5.52 -10.81
N ILE A 95 -9.42 4.39 -11.24
CA ILE A 95 -10.57 4.35 -12.16
C ILE A 95 -11.79 4.99 -11.51
N ALA A 96 -12.10 4.65 -10.26
CA ALA A 96 -13.21 5.21 -9.50
C ALA A 96 -13.08 6.74 -9.39
N PHE A 97 -11.89 7.24 -9.04
CA PHE A 97 -11.63 8.67 -8.96
C PHE A 97 -11.81 9.38 -10.32
N ARG A 98 -11.28 8.80 -11.40
CA ARG A 98 -11.43 9.36 -12.76
C ARG A 98 -12.89 9.39 -13.19
N LYS A 99 -13.68 8.37 -12.85
CA LYS A 99 -15.11 8.31 -13.13
C LYS A 99 -15.86 9.43 -12.42
N VAL A 100 -15.67 9.59 -11.11
CA VAL A 100 -16.29 10.68 -10.33
C VAL A 100 -15.96 12.06 -10.90
N ARG A 101 -14.69 12.28 -11.29
CA ARG A 101 -14.28 13.55 -11.90
C ARG A 101 -14.97 13.78 -13.25
N THR A 102 -15.12 12.72 -14.04
CA THR A 102 -15.75 12.79 -15.36
C THR A 102 -17.24 13.08 -15.23
N ASP A 103 -17.93 12.37 -14.34
CA ASP A 103 -19.36 12.57 -14.06
C ASP A 103 -19.64 14.00 -13.57
N ALA A 104 -18.80 14.54 -12.67
CA ALA A 104 -18.91 15.91 -12.21
C ALA A 104 -18.74 16.97 -13.33
N VAL A 105 -17.89 16.70 -14.33
CA VAL A 105 -17.74 17.58 -15.50
C VAL A 105 -18.98 17.55 -16.37
N TYR A 106 -19.59 16.38 -16.56
CA TYR A 106 -20.83 16.25 -17.32
C TYR A 106 -22.01 16.96 -16.62
N ASP A 107 -22.19 16.75 -15.31
CA ASP A 107 -23.28 17.37 -14.54
C ASP A 107 -23.20 18.90 -14.46
N SER A 108 -21.99 19.46 -14.54
CA SER A 108 -21.76 20.92 -14.48
C SER A 108 -21.74 21.60 -15.85
N SER A 109 -21.87 20.84 -16.94
CA SER A 109 -21.78 21.38 -18.30
C SER A 109 -23.12 21.97 -18.78
N PRO A 110 -23.21 23.29 -19.05
CA PRO A 110 -24.44 23.95 -19.50
C PRO A 110 -24.89 23.56 -20.92
N GLN A 111 -24.13 22.70 -21.61
CA GLN A 111 -24.46 22.17 -22.92
C GLN A 111 -25.39 20.94 -22.85
N TRP A 112 -25.61 20.38 -21.64
CA TRP A 112 -26.35 19.14 -21.41
C TRP A 112 -27.49 19.29 -20.38
N SER A 113 -27.73 20.51 -19.89
CA SER A 113 -28.86 20.88 -19.01
C SER A 113 -29.95 21.59 -19.80
#